data_AF-A0A8J7PW94-F1
#
_entry.id   AF-A0A8J7PW94-F1
#
_cell.length_a   1.000
_cell.length_b   1.000
_cell.length_c   1.000
_cell.angle_alpha   90.00
_cell.angle_beta   90.00
_cell.angle_gamma   90.00
#
_symmetry.space_group_name_H-M   'P 1'
#
loop_
_entity.id
_entity.type
_entity.pdbx_description
1 polymer ?
#
loop_
_entity_poly.entity_id
_entity_poly.type
_entity_poly.pdbx_seq_one_letter_code
_entity_poly.pdbx_strand_id
1 'polypeptide(L)'
;MRQIEQRYSDAPPATLIVPTIEAFAGWKTMAWHERGAPRDLYDLWALAEAGALTANAAELFIRYGPTGTAPRAFMFAAPPSEQAWHAALATQTRLQVTAAEALDVVRRSWATAIGEMLQ
;
A
#
# COMPACT_ATOMS: atom_id res chain seq x y z
N MET A 1 -4.90 -19.92 -11.03
CA MET A 1 -3.99 -19.86 -9.87
C MET A 1 -2.61 -19.43 -10.37
N ARG A 2 -1.88 -18.61 -9.62
CA ARG A 2 -0.56 -18.11 -10.04
C ARG A 2 0.53 -19.04 -9.50
N GLN A 3 1.48 -19.43 -10.36
CA GLN A 3 2.69 -20.12 -9.90
C GLN A 3 3.54 -19.15 -9.09
N ILE A 4 4.06 -19.61 -7.96
CA ILE A 4 4.95 -18.80 -7.13
C ILE A 4 6.40 -18.95 -7.61
N GLU A 5 7.19 -17.90 -7.41
CA GLU A 5 8.63 -18.01 -7.54
C GLU A 5 9.16 -18.88 -6.38
N GLN A 6 9.88 -19.96 -6.71
CA GLN A 6 10.40 -20.90 -5.73
C GLN A 6 11.92 -20.84 -5.72
N ARG A 7 12.49 -20.49 -4.56
CA ARG A 7 13.94 -20.46 -4.35
C ARG A 7 14.58 -21.85 -4.44
N TYR A 8 13.86 -22.87 -3.98
CA TYR A 8 14.34 -24.24 -3.88
C TYR A 8 13.84 -25.05 -5.07
N SER A 9 14.76 -25.41 -5.97
CA SER A 9 14.44 -26.12 -7.22
C SER A 9 14.06 -27.59 -7.01
N ASP A 10 14.36 -28.14 -5.85
CA ASP A 10 14.01 -29.50 -5.41
C ASP A 10 12.61 -29.59 -4.78
N ALA A 11 11.97 -28.45 -4.50
CA ALA A 11 10.57 -28.41 -4.08
C ALA A 11 9.62 -28.57 -5.28
N PRO A 12 8.52 -29.33 -5.16
CA PRO A 12 7.51 -29.42 -6.22
C PRO A 12 6.89 -28.06 -6.56
N PRO A 13 6.48 -27.82 -7.82
CA PRO A 13 5.79 -26.60 -8.22
C PRO A 13 4.55 -26.31 -7.38
N ALA A 14 4.42 -25.08 -6.87
CA ALA A 14 3.29 -24.66 -6.06
C ALA A 14 2.49 -23.53 -6.72
N THR A 15 1.19 -23.50 -6.45
CA THR A 15 0.30 -22.40 -6.85
C THR A 15 -0.49 -21.90 -5.66
N LEU A 16 -0.76 -20.59 -5.62
CA LEU A 16 -1.53 -19.96 -4.56
C LEU A 16 -2.69 -19.15 -5.14
N ILE A 17 -3.79 -19.12 -4.37
CA ILE A 17 -4.84 -18.14 -4.53
C ILE A 17 -4.43 -16.93 -3.70
N VAL A 18 -4.30 -15.77 -4.34
CA VAL A 18 -3.93 -14.51 -3.70
C VAL A 18 -4.96 -13.43 -4.07
N PRO A 19 -5.11 -12.37 -3.25
CA PRO A 19 -5.89 -11.21 -3.63
C PRO A 19 -5.39 -10.60 -4.94
N THR A 20 -6.26 -9.92 -5.68
CA THR A 20 -5.81 -9.06 -6.78
C THR A 20 -5.02 -7.88 -6.22
N ILE A 21 -4.20 -7.26 -7.07
CA ILE A 21 -3.34 -6.16 -6.62
C ILE A 21 -4.17 -4.95 -6.16
N GLU A 22 -5.32 -4.70 -6.79
CA GLU A 22 -6.26 -3.64 -6.43
C GLU A 22 -6.96 -3.93 -5.10
N ALA A 23 -7.38 -5.19 -4.87
CA ALA A 23 -7.97 -5.60 -3.60
C ALA A 23 -6.94 -5.46 -2.46
N PHE A 24 -5.70 -5.83 -2.72
CA PHE A 24 -4.61 -5.70 -1.76
C PHE A 24 -4.29 -4.23 -1.43
N ALA A 25 -4.31 -3.33 -2.43
CA ALA A 25 -4.19 -1.88 -2.22
C ALA A 25 -5.32 -1.32 -1.33
N GLY A 26 -6.56 -1.74 -1.57
CA GLY A 26 -7.69 -1.39 -0.69
C GLY A 26 -7.48 -1.88 0.74
N TRP A 27 -7.06 -3.14 0.93
CA TRP A 27 -6.79 -3.70 2.25
C TRP A 27 -5.67 -2.98 2.99
N LYS A 28 -4.59 -2.64 2.30
CA LYS A 28 -3.48 -1.89 2.89
C LYS A 28 -3.87 -0.46 3.26
N THR A 29 -4.75 0.15 2.47
CA THR A 29 -5.30 1.47 2.80
C THR A 29 -6.19 1.42 4.04
N MET A 30 -7.01 0.38 4.19
CA MET A 30 -7.81 0.15 5.39
C MET A 30 -6.92 -0.07 6.62
N ALA A 31 -5.94 -0.97 6.50
CA ALA A 31 -4.97 -1.26 7.55
C ALA A 31 -4.21 0.00 8.01
N TRP A 32 -3.76 0.81 7.06
CA TRP A 32 -3.16 2.11 7.34
C TRP A 32 -4.12 3.05 8.07
N HIS A 33 -5.36 3.18 7.59
CA HIS A 33 -6.35 4.07 8.21
C HIS A 33 -6.66 3.69 9.68
N GLU A 34 -6.69 2.39 9.97
CA GLU A 34 -6.93 1.88 11.32
C GLU A 34 -5.74 2.10 12.26
N ARG A 35 -4.51 1.88 11.78
CA ARG A 35 -3.34 1.70 12.67
C ARG A 35 -2.17 2.66 12.45
N GLY A 36 -2.09 3.32 11.30
CA GLY A 36 -0.98 4.24 10.96
C GLY A 36 0.41 3.59 11.00
N ALA A 37 0.52 2.28 10.75
CA ALA A 37 1.76 1.54 10.95
C ALA A 37 2.78 1.80 9.82
N PRO A 38 4.09 1.96 10.13
CA PRO A 38 5.13 2.18 9.11
C PRO A 38 5.16 1.17 7.96
N ARG A 39 4.89 -0.11 8.26
CA ARG A 39 4.88 -1.17 7.25
C ARG A 39 3.72 -1.03 6.26
N ASP A 40 2.55 -0.62 6.73
CA ASP A 40 1.40 -0.42 5.85
C ASP A 40 1.66 0.75 4.89
N LEU A 41 2.31 1.82 5.35
CA LEU A 41 2.74 2.92 4.48
C LEU A 41 3.82 2.49 3.47
N TYR A 42 4.80 1.69 3.88
CA TYR A 42 5.83 1.17 2.95
C TYR A 42 5.20 0.29 1.86
N ASP A 43 4.28 -0.60 2.23
CA ASP A 43 3.57 -1.45 1.28
C ASP A 43 2.71 -0.61 0.32
N LEU A 44 2.02 0.42 0.82
CA LEU A 44 1.26 1.35 -0.02
C LEU A 44 2.15 2.14 -0.98
N TRP A 45 3.34 2.56 -0.54
CA TRP A 45 4.32 3.20 -1.42
C TRP A 45 4.78 2.24 -2.52
N ALA A 46 5.13 1.00 -2.19
CA ALA A 46 5.52 0.01 -3.18
C ALA A 46 4.38 -0.31 -4.18
N LEU A 47 3.13 -0.33 -3.70
CA LEU A 47 1.94 -0.48 -4.54
C LEU A 47 1.71 0.74 -5.44
N ALA A 48 1.97 1.94 -4.96
CA ALA A 48 1.91 3.17 -5.74
C ALA A 48 2.93 3.15 -6.88
N GLU A 49 4.19 2.81 -6.59
CA GLU A 49 5.24 2.66 -7.60
C GLU A 49 4.91 1.57 -8.63
N ALA A 50 4.21 0.52 -8.22
CA ALA A 50 3.71 -0.53 -9.10
C ALA A 50 2.44 -0.13 -9.89
N GLY A 51 1.91 1.08 -9.71
CA GLY A 51 0.69 1.55 -10.38
C GLY A 51 -0.60 0.92 -9.87
N ALA A 52 -0.61 0.34 -8.68
CA ALA A 52 -1.75 -0.40 -8.13
C ALA A 52 -2.81 0.47 -7.45
N LEU A 53 -2.49 1.73 -7.12
CA LEU A 53 -3.44 2.69 -6.56
C LEU A 53 -4.26 3.29 -7.71
N THR A 54 -5.29 2.56 -8.13
CA THR A 54 -6.12 2.87 -9.31
C THR A 54 -7.55 3.25 -8.92
N ALA A 55 -8.33 3.75 -9.88
CA ALA A 55 -9.77 3.98 -9.69
C ALA A 55 -10.50 2.70 -9.24
N ASN A 56 -10.15 1.54 -9.82
CA ASN A 56 -10.72 0.25 -9.41
C ASN A 56 -10.37 -0.11 -7.96
N ALA A 57 -9.15 0.17 -7.52
CA ALA A 57 -8.76 -0.02 -6.12
C ALA A 57 -9.55 0.91 -5.19
N ALA A 58 -9.81 2.15 -5.61
CA ALA A 58 -10.65 3.09 -4.87
C ALA A 58 -12.11 2.61 -4.80
N GLU A 59 -12.68 2.07 -5.88
CA GLU A 59 -14.03 1.47 -5.87
C GLU A 59 -14.14 0.28 -4.91
N LEU A 60 -13.13 -0.59 -4.89
CA LEU A 60 -13.07 -1.70 -3.93
C LEU A 60 -12.97 -1.19 -2.49
N PHE A 61 -12.17 -0.14 -2.25
CA PHE A 61 -12.09 0.50 -0.93
C PHE A 61 -13.41 1.17 -0.54
N ILE A 62 -14.13 1.82 -1.45
CA ILE A 62 -15.46 2.39 -1.18
C ILE A 62 -16.43 1.29 -0.76
N ARG A 63 -16.41 0.15 -1.46
CA ARG A 63 -17.37 -0.93 -1.22
C ARG A 63 -17.10 -1.71 0.06
N TYR A 64 -15.83 -1.97 0.37
CA TYR A 64 -15.42 -2.89 1.44
C TYR A 64 -14.61 -2.24 2.56
N GLY A 65 -14.23 -0.97 2.40
CA GLY A 65 -13.49 -0.19 3.38
C GLY A 65 -14.38 0.44 4.44
N PRO A 66 -13.77 1.10 5.43
CA PRO A 66 -14.45 1.46 6.67
C PRO A 66 -15.37 2.69 6.56
N THR A 67 -15.19 3.52 5.53
CA THR A 67 -15.84 4.84 5.45
C THR A 67 -16.91 4.96 4.38
N GLY A 68 -17.07 3.96 3.50
CA GLY A 68 -17.96 4.07 2.34
C GLY A 68 -17.56 5.17 1.34
N THR A 69 -16.34 5.72 1.45
CA THR A 69 -15.83 6.83 0.64
C THR A 69 -14.44 6.51 0.14
N ALA A 70 -13.99 7.18 -0.93
CA ALA A 70 -12.67 6.96 -1.50
C ALA A 70 -11.55 7.32 -0.51
N PRO A 71 -10.33 6.77 -0.65
CA PRO A 71 -9.18 7.24 0.11
C PRO A 71 -8.96 8.74 -0.11
N ARG A 72 -8.79 9.52 0.96
CA ARG A 72 -8.62 10.98 0.88
C ARG A 72 -7.32 11.42 1.53
N ALA A 73 -6.85 12.62 1.18
CA ALA A 73 -5.62 13.20 1.71
C ALA A 73 -5.55 13.23 3.25
N PHE A 74 -6.68 13.41 3.96
CA PHE A 74 -6.69 13.43 5.43
C PHE A 74 -6.28 12.08 6.05
N MET A 75 -6.46 10.96 5.34
CA MET A 75 -6.01 9.65 5.80
C MET A 75 -4.49 9.54 5.78
N PHE A 76 -3.81 10.43 5.05
CA PHE A 76 -2.35 10.49 4.88
C PHE A 76 -1.82 11.86 5.34
N ALA A 77 -2.31 12.36 6.47
CA ALA A 77 -1.99 13.70 6.96
C ALA A 77 -0.56 13.84 7.50
N ALA A 78 -0.03 12.80 8.13
CA ALA A 78 1.31 12.81 8.72
C ALA A 78 2.02 11.46 8.52
N PRO A 79 3.31 11.46 8.20
CA PRO A 79 4.09 10.24 8.17
C PRO A 79 4.42 9.79 9.60
N PRO A 80 4.73 8.50 9.82
CA PRO A 80 5.42 8.06 11.03
C PRO A 80 6.75 8.81 11.18
N SER A 81 7.28 8.91 12.40
CA SER A 81 8.62 9.48 12.59
C SER A 81 9.67 8.62 11.88
N GLU A 82 10.75 9.24 11.39
CA GLU A 82 11.85 8.49 10.74
C GLU A 82 12.47 7.45 11.68
N GLN A 83 12.50 7.72 12.99
CA GLN A 83 12.95 6.72 13.97
C GLN A 83 12.04 5.49 13.98
N ALA A 84 10.71 5.68 14.00
CA ALA A 84 9.75 4.58 13.96
C ALA A 84 9.79 3.84 12.61
N TRP A 85 9.99 4.59 11.51
CA TRP A 85 10.19 4.06 10.16
C TRP A 85 11.39 3.11 10.09
N HIS A 86 12.56 3.60 10.51
CA HIS A 86 13.79 2.81 10.55
C HIS A 86 13.66 1.61 11.50
N ALA A 87 13.16 1.81 12.72
CA ALA A 87 13.01 0.74 13.70
C ALA A 87 12.08 -0.38 13.18
N ALA A 88 11.01 -0.03 12.47
CA ALA A 88 10.05 -1.01 11.95
C ALA A 88 10.55 -1.74 10.69
N LEU A 89 11.38 -1.12 9.85
CA LEU A 89 11.65 -1.60 8.48
C LEU A 89 13.10 -2.02 8.20
N ALA A 90 14.09 -1.44 8.89
CA ALA A 90 15.51 -1.62 8.54
C ALA A 90 16.00 -3.08 8.63
N THR A 91 15.34 -3.92 9.43
CA THR A 91 15.68 -5.34 9.57
C THR A 91 14.97 -6.24 8.54
N GLN A 92 13.95 -5.73 7.86
CA GLN A 92 13.11 -6.52 6.94
C GLN A 92 13.38 -6.21 5.47
N THR A 93 13.83 -4.99 5.17
CA THR A 93 14.05 -4.54 3.80
C THR A 93 15.20 -3.54 3.74
N ARG A 94 15.72 -3.30 2.54
CA ARG A 94 16.56 -2.13 2.26
C ARG A 94 15.64 -0.95 2.04
N LEU A 95 15.67 0.01 2.96
CA LEU A 95 14.89 1.24 2.85
C LEU A 95 15.32 2.04 1.61
N GLN A 96 14.35 2.36 0.75
CA GLN A 96 14.57 3.12 -0.48
C GLN A 96 14.10 4.57 -0.37
N VAL A 97 13.15 4.83 0.54
CA VAL A 97 12.53 6.14 0.77
C VAL A 97 12.39 6.42 2.26
N THR A 98 12.33 7.69 2.61
CA THR A 98 11.92 8.18 3.93
C THR A 98 10.41 8.00 4.13
N ALA A 99 9.94 8.12 5.38
CA ALA A 99 8.51 8.03 5.68
C ALA A 99 7.73 9.17 5.02
N ALA A 100 8.31 10.37 4.98
CA ALA A 100 7.70 11.54 4.34
C ALA A 100 7.56 11.37 2.82
N GLU A 101 8.61 10.90 2.14
CA GLU A 101 8.58 10.64 0.69
C GLU A 101 7.53 9.56 0.33
N ALA A 102 7.47 8.47 1.12
CA ALA A 102 6.47 7.43 0.94
C ALA A 102 5.04 7.97 1.05
N LEU A 103 4.77 8.79 2.07
CA LEU A 103 3.48 9.44 2.28
C LEU A 103 3.09 10.33 1.09
N ASP A 104 4.02 11.14 0.60
CA ASP A 104 3.76 12.05 -0.52
C ASP A 104 3.46 11.32 -1.83
N VAL A 105 4.15 10.21 -2.11
CA VAL A 105 3.86 9.37 -3.27
C VAL A 105 2.46 8.74 -3.15
N VAL A 106 2.13 8.16 -1.99
CA VAL A 106 0.82 7.54 -1.77
C VAL A 106 -0.31 8.55 -1.87
N ARG A 107 -0.14 9.73 -1.25
CA ARG A 107 -1.11 10.83 -1.31
C ARG A 107 -1.35 11.30 -2.74
N ARG A 108 -0.29 11.47 -3.53
CA ARG A 108 -0.39 11.87 -4.94
C ARG A 108 -1.06 10.81 -5.82
N SER A 109 -0.72 9.55 -5.58
CA SER A 109 -1.26 8.44 -6.35
C SER A 109 -2.75 8.27 -6.11
N TRP A 110 -3.20 8.37 -4.85
CA TRP A 110 -4.63 8.34 -4.55
C TRP A 110 -5.38 9.54 -5.12
N ALA A 111 -4.85 10.76 -4.98
CA ALA A 111 -5.49 11.94 -5.57
C ALA A 111 -5.64 11.81 -7.10
N THR A 112 -4.61 11.30 -7.78
CA THR A 112 -4.66 11.03 -9.22
C THR A 112 -5.73 9.98 -9.55
N ALA A 113 -5.77 8.88 -8.79
CA ALA A 113 -6.70 7.77 -9.02
C ALA A 113 -8.18 8.17 -8.88
N ILE A 114 -8.47 9.15 -8.02
CA ILE A 114 -9.85 9.61 -7.75
C ILE A 114 -10.19 10.94 -8.45
N GLY A 115 -9.26 11.50 -9.24
CA GLY A 115 -9.47 12.74 -9.98
C GLY A 115 -9.46 14.01 -9.11
N GLU A 116 -8.79 14.00 -7.96
CA GLU A 116 -8.60 15.17 -7.11
C GLU A 116 -7.35 15.96 -7.50
N MET A 117 -7.49 17.28 -7.67
CA MET A 117 -6.34 18.19 -7.71
C MET A 117 -5.85 18.42 -6.27
N LEU A 118 -4.58 18.08 -6.00
CA LEU A 118 -3.93 18.46 -4.75
C LEU A 118 -3.70 19.98 -4.76
N GLN A 119 -4.23 20.67 -3.75
CA GLN A 119 -3.94 22.08 -3.48
C GLN A 119 -2.68 22.22 -2.64
#